data_AF-A0A951VX36-F1
#
_entry.id   AF-A0A951VX36-F1
#
_cell.length_a   1.000
_cell.length_b   1.000
_cell.length_c   1.000
_cell.angle_alpha   90.00
_cell.angle_beta   90.00
_cell.angle_gamma   90.00
#
_symmetry.space_group_name_H-M   'P 1'
#
loop_
_entity.id
_entity.type
_entity.pdbx_description
1 polymer ?
#
loop_
_entity_poly.entity_id
_entity_poly.type
_entity_poly.pdbx_seq_one_letter_code
_entity_poly.pdbx_strand_id
1 'polypeptide(L)'
;MKLKRHLINRFLVILATFVAVILISACGPKSTDGSKYAEVCAKVAKCDIQMSAFPDIEKRCVDLFTGLEKKLPEAVPPAVKCIEETSCESLSFAKCSESLAQSMQGMIPGLPQ
;
A
#
# COMPACT_ATOMS: atom_id res chain seq x y z
N MET A 1 -0.71 -51.70 -9.55
CA MET A 1 -0.48 -50.25 -9.78
C MET A 1 -1.35 -49.28 -8.94
N LYS A 2 -2.12 -49.73 -7.92
CA LYS A 2 -3.01 -48.83 -7.13
C LYS A 2 -2.34 -48.17 -5.91
N LEU A 3 -1.23 -48.71 -5.41
CA LEU A 3 -0.58 -48.22 -4.18
C LEU A 3 0.19 -46.90 -4.37
N LYS A 4 0.87 -46.73 -5.52
CA LYS A 4 1.63 -45.49 -5.84
C LYS A 4 0.73 -44.27 -6.05
N ARG A 5 -0.50 -44.45 -6.56
CA ARG A 5 -1.47 -43.35 -6.77
C ARG A 5 -1.93 -42.71 -5.47
N HIS A 6 -2.15 -43.50 -4.42
CA HIS A 6 -2.56 -42.97 -3.12
C HIS A 6 -1.48 -42.15 -2.43
N LEU A 7 -0.21 -42.54 -2.57
CA LEU A 7 0.93 -41.80 -2.02
C LEU A 7 1.14 -40.45 -2.74
N ILE A 8 1.04 -40.43 -4.07
CA ILE A 8 1.14 -39.20 -4.87
C ILE A 8 -0.03 -38.25 -4.58
N ASN A 9 -1.25 -38.78 -4.45
CA ASN A 9 -2.43 -37.97 -4.14
C ASN A 9 -2.35 -37.36 -2.73
N ARG A 10 -1.78 -38.09 -1.76
CA ARG A 10 -1.53 -37.55 -0.41
C ARG A 10 -0.43 -36.48 -0.40
N PHE A 11 0.63 -36.65 -1.18
CA PHE A 11 1.68 -35.63 -1.33
C PHE A 11 1.16 -34.35 -1.99
N LEU A 12 0.31 -34.46 -3.01
CA LEU A 12 -0.33 -33.32 -3.67
C LEU A 12 -1.26 -32.55 -2.73
N VAL A 13 -2.02 -33.26 -1.89
CA VAL A 13 -2.88 -32.62 -0.87
C VAL A 13 -2.05 -31.90 0.18
N ILE A 14 -0.95 -32.50 0.65
CA ILE A 14 -0.04 -31.87 1.61
C ILE A 14 0.59 -30.61 0.99
N LEU A 15 1.09 -30.69 -0.24
CA LEU A 15 1.67 -29.54 -0.95
C LEU A 15 0.64 -28.42 -1.16
N ALA A 16 -0.60 -28.76 -1.51
CA ALA A 16 -1.69 -27.79 -1.65
C ALA A 16 -2.04 -27.11 -0.31
N THR A 17 -2.03 -27.85 0.81
CA THR A 17 -2.23 -27.25 2.13
C THR A 17 -1.07 -26.35 2.55
N PHE A 18 0.18 -26.67 2.22
CA PHE A 18 1.32 -25.80 2.50
C PHE A 18 1.26 -24.50 1.70
N VAL A 19 0.87 -24.55 0.41
CA VAL A 19 0.67 -23.34 -0.41
C VAL A 19 -0.48 -22.48 0.13
N ALA A 20 -1.57 -23.11 0.58
CA ALA A 20 -2.69 -22.41 1.21
C ALA A 20 -2.28 -21.76 2.53
N VAL A 21 -1.48 -22.43 3.37
CA VAL A 21 -0.99 -21.86 4.64
C VAL A 21 -0.02 -20.71 4.40
N ILE A 22 0.82 -20.76 3.37
CA ILE A 22 1.69 -19.63 2.99
C ILE A 22 0.84 -18.44 2.52
N LEU A 23 -0.19 -18.67 1.70
CA LEU A 23 -1.13 -17.63 1.26
C LEU A 23 -1.96 -17.03 2.41
N ILE A 24 -2.36 -17.83 3.40
CA ILE A 24 -3.11 -17.36 4.58
C ILE A 24 -2.19 -16.64 5.58
N SER A 25 -0.92 -17.05 5.72
CA SER A 25 0.06 -16.34 6.56
C SER A 25 0.53 -15.00 5.96
N ALA A 26 0.32 -14.77 4.66
CA ALA A 26 0.48 -13.48 4.02
C ALA A 26 -0.73 -12.55 4.25
N CYS A 27 -1.83 -13.06 4.79
CA CYS A 27 -3.01 -12.30 5.21
C CYS A 27 -3.10 -12.30 6.74
N GLY A 28 -2.26 -11.48 7.38
CA GLY A 28 -2.41 -11.13 8.78
C GLY A 28 -3.77 -10.46 9.07
N PRO A 29 -4.20 -10.42 10.34
CA PRO A 29 -5.50 -9.89 10.74
C PRO A 29 -5.64 -8.43 10.31
N LYS A 30 -6.76 -8.09 9.65
CA LYS A 30 -7.18 -6.73 9.29
C LYS A 30 -7.17 -5.81 10.51
N SER A 31 -6.04 -5.17 10.79
CA SER A 31 -5.96 -3.98 11.62
C SER A 31 -6.32 -2.81 10.72
N THR A 32 -7.43 -2.10 10.99
CA THR A 32 -7.83 -0.81 10.36
C THR A 32 -6.85 -0.34 9.27
N ASP A 33 -7.10 -0.83 8.06
CA ASP A 33 -6.09 -1.24 7.07
C ASP A 33 -5.15 -0.13 6.58
N GLY A 34 -4.11 0.18 7.35
CA GLY A 34 -2.89 0.81 6.81
C GLY A 34 -2.25 -0.05 5.70
N SER A 35 -2.58 -1.34 5.68
CA SER A 35 -2.23 -2.31 4.63
C SER A 35 -2.66 -1.85 3.24
N LYS A 36 -3.76 -1.11 3.10
CA LYS A 36 -4.26 -0.70 1.78
C LYS A 36 -3.39 0.34 1.08
N TYR A 37 -2.60 1.08 1.84
CA TYR A 37 -1.63 2.04 1.30
C TYR A 37 -0.22 1.48 1.29
N ALA A 38 0.00 0.26 1.80
CA ALA A 38 1.33 -0.31 1.94
C ALA A 38 2.05 -0.44 0.59
N GLU A 39 1.38 -0.98 -0.45
CA GLU A 39 1.99 -1.12 -1.78
C GLU A 39 2.29 0.23 -2.43
N VAL A 40 1.36 1.19 -2.30
CA VAL A 40 1.51 2.57 -2.80
C VAL A 40 2.69 3.25 -2.12
N CYS A 41 2.80 3.12 -0.80
CA CYS A 41 3.85 3.73 0.00
C CYS A 41 5.21 3.03 -0.16
N ALA A 42 5.23 1.72 -0.38
CA ALA A 42 6.43 0.99 -0.75
C ALA A 42 6.94 1.44 -2.13
N LYS A 43 6.04 1.69 -3.08
CA LYS A 43 6.39 2.27 -4.39
C LYS A 43 7.00 3.67 -4.23
N VAL A 44 6.43 4.52 -3.39
CA VAL A 44 6.99 5.84 -3.07
C VAL A 44 8.38 5.73 -2.46
N ALA A 45 8.53 4.89 -1.43
CA ALA A 45 9.79 4.66 -0.74
C ALA A 45 10.90 4.17 -1.68
N LYS A 46 10.52 3.36 -2.68
CA LYS A 46 11.46 2.79 -3.65
C LYS A 46 11.78 3.72 -4.82
N CYS A 47 10.79 4.45 -5.33
CA CYS A 47 10.87 5.08 -6.64
C CYS A 47 11.03 6.60 -6.60
N ASP A 48 10.58 7.27 -5.54
CA ASP A 48 10.85 8.68 -5.35
C ASP A 48 12.19 8.84 -4.62
N ILE A 49 13.21 9.32 -5.35
CA ILE A 49 14.57 9.50 -4.82
C ILE A 49 14.56 10.40 -3.57
N GLN A 50 13.75 11.45 -3.55
CA GLN A 50 13.70 12.37 -2.41
C GLN A 50 13.10 11.68 -1.19
N MET A 51 12.04 10.90 -1.40
CA MET A 51 11.37 10.17 -0.33
C MET A 51 12.23 9.00 0.18
N SER A 52 12.94 8.31 -0.70
CA SER A 52 13.82 7.18 -0.36
C SER A 52 14.96 7.56 0.59
N ALA A 53 15.34 8.84 0.64
CA ALA A 53 16.36 9.34 1.56
C ALA A 53 15.88 9.38 3.02
N PHE A 54 14.57 9.29 3.27
CA PHE A 54 14.02 9.33 4.62
C PHE A 54 13.85 7.91 5.19
N PRO A 55 14.44 7.62 6.35
CA PRO A 55 14.14 6.38 7.06
C PRO A 55 12.66 6.37 7.47
N ASP A 56 12.05 5.20 7.43
CA ASP A 56 10.64 4.97 7.77
C ASP A 56 9.62 5.67 6.86
N ILE A 57 10.02 6.11 5.66
CA ILE A 57 9.12 6.85 4.76
C ILE A 57 7.87 6.05 4.37
N GLU A 58 8.01 4.73 4.21
CA GLU A 58 6.88 3.85 3.92
C GLU A 58 5.82 3.94 5.03
N LYS A 59 6.25 3.83 6.29
CA LYS A 59 5.36 3.95 7.46
C LYS A 59 4.73 5.35 7.52
N ARG A 60 5.52 6.41 7.34
CA ARG A 60 5.04 7.80 7.39
C ARG A 60 4.02 8.08 6.28
N CYS A 61 4.23 7.52 5.09
CA CYS A 61 3.30 7.62 3.98
C CYS A 61 1.97 6.91 4.30
N VAL A 62 2.02 5.71 4.90
CA VAL A 62 0.80 5.01 5.33
C VAL A 62 0.05 5.81 6.38
N ASP A 63 0.75 6.29 7.41
CA ASP A 63 0.16 7.11 8.48
C ASP A 63 -0.50 8.39 7.91
N LEU A 64 0.14 9.02 6.93
CA LEU A 64 -0.40 10.20 6.25
C LEU A 64 -1.71 9.88 5.52
N PHE A 65 -1.73 8.86 4.65
CA PHE A 65 -2.93 8.54 3.89
C PHE A 65 -4.07 8.02 4.78
N THR A 66 -3.77 7.20 5.78
CA THR A 66 -4.77 6.75 6.77
C THR A 66 -5.30 7.92 7.60
N GLY A 67 -4.45 8.88 7.97
CA GLY A 67 -4.86 10.09 8.69
C GLY A 67 -5.72 11.02 7.85
N LEU A 68 -5.36 11.19 6.58
CA LEU A 68 -6.07 12.06 5.65
C LEU A 68 -7.39 11.47 5.21
N GLU A 69 -7.50 10.18 4.98
CA GLU A 69 -8.78 9.60 4.58
C GLU A 69 -9.86 9.81 5.65
N LYS A 70 -9.49 9.80 6.93
CA LYS A 70 -10.42 10.08 8.04
C LYS A 70 -10.95 11.52 8.02
N LYS A 71 -10.20 12.47 7.46
CA LYS A 71 -10.53 13.91 7.45
C LYS A 71 -11.07 14.38 6.09
N LEU A 72 -10.49 13.85 5.03
CA LEU A 72 -10.60 14.23 3.62
C LEU A 72 -10.66 12.94 2.75
N PRO A 73 -11.71 12.13 2.88
CA PRO A 73 -11.80 10.85 2.16
C PRO A 73 -11.79 11.03 0.64
N GLU A 74 -12.26 12.17 0.12
CA GLU A 74 -12.30 12.46 -1.32
C GLU A 74 -10.95 12.93 -1.90
N ALA A 75 -10.05 13.45 -1.06
CA ALA A 75 -8.77 13.97 -1.52
C ALA A 75 -7.71 12.88 -1.71
N VAL A 76 -7.82 11.77 -0.98
CA VAL A 76 -6.83 10.67 -0.99
C VAL A 76 -6.82 9.85 -2.29
N PRO A 77 -7.97 9.42 -2.85
CA PRO A 77 -7.99 8.56 -4.04
C PRO A 77 -7.25 9.14 -5.26
N PRO A 78 -7.37 10.44 -5.60
CA PRO A 78 -6.60 11.04 -6.70
C PRO A 78 -5.08 10.91 -6.52
N ALA A 79 -4.57 11.15 -5.31
CA ALA A 79 -3.14 11.07 -5.03
C ALA A 79 -2.63 9.63 -5.12
N VAL A 80 -3.39 8.68 -4.55
CA VAL A 80 -3.08 7.25 -4.61
C VAL A 80 -3.04 6.77 -6.07
N LYS A 81 -4.08 7.11 -6.85
CA LYS A 81 -4.16 6.75 -8.26
C LYS A 81 -2.98 7.31 -9.07
N CYS A 82 -2.60 8.56 -8.84
CA CYS A 82 -1.43 9.17 -9.48
C CYS A 82 -0.16 8.36 -9.20
N ILE A 83 0.05 7.95 -7.95
CA ILE A 83 1.22 7.15 -7.56
C ILE A 83 1.19 5.78 -8.24
N GLU A 84 0.04 5.12 -8.29
CA GLU A 84 -0.12 3.79 -8.90
C GLU A 84 0.15 3.80 -10.41
N GLU A 85 -0.35 4.80 -11.12
CA GLU A 85 -0.25 4.90 -12.58
C GLU A 85 1.11 5.45 -13.06
N THR A 86 1.82 6.20 -12.21
CA THR A 86 3.10 6.82 -12.59
C THR A 86 4.25 5.81 -12.56
N SER A 87 5.09 5.79 -13.60
CA SER A 87 6.28 4.92 -13.64
C SER A 87 7.33 5.37 -12.61
N CYS A 88 8.16 4.45 -12.12
CA CYS A 88 9.17 4.78 -11.12
C CYS A 88 10.16 5.87 -11.54
N GLU A 89 10.46 5.99 -12.83
CA GLU A 89 11.38 7.00 -13.38
C GLU A 89 10.82 8.43 -13.29
N SER A 90 9.49 8.56 -13.22
CA SER A 90 8.79 9.84 -13.22
C SER A 90 8.03 10.12 -11.92
N LEU A 91 8.07 9.18 -10.97
CA LEU A 91 7.30 9.24 -9.73
C LEU A 91 7.84 10.33 -8.81
N SER A 92 6.95 11.26 -8.47
CA SER A 92 7.18 12.26 -7.44
C SER A 92 5.97 12.32 -6.52
N PHE A 93 6.18 11.93 -5.27
CA PHE A 93 5.16 11.95 -4.24
C PHE A 93 4.60 13.36 -4.04
N ALA A 94 5.48 14.37 -4.09
CA ALA A 94 5.08 15.78 -3.98
C ALA A 94 4.11 16.19 -5.10
N LYS A 95 4.37 15.80 -6.36
CA LYS A 95 3.48 16.09 -7.49
C LYS A 95 2.14 15.36 -7.36
N CYS A 96 2.17 14.07 -7.05
CA CYS A 96 0.93 13.31 -6.88
C CYS A 96 0.09 13.76 -5.67
N SER A 97 0.71 14.42 -4.69
CA SER A 97 0.03 14.90 -3.47
C SER A 97 -0.31 16.38 -3.51
N GLU A 98 -0.16 17.07 -4.65
CA GLU A 98 -0.40 18.51 -4.76
C GLU A 98 -1.87 18.89 -4.48
N SER A 99 -2.81 18.14 -5.04
CA SER A 99 -4.25 18.31 -4.79
C SER A 99 -4.62 18.01 -3.32
N LEU A 100 -3.86 17.12 -2.69
CA LEU A 100 -3.98 16.79 -1.27
C LEU A 100 -3.61 18.00 -0.41
N ALA A 101 -2.49 18.66 -0.74
CA ALA A 101 -2.05 19.88 -0.06
C ALA A 101 -3.06 21.03 -0.23
N GLN A 102 -3.61 21.21 -1.43
CA GLN A 102 -4.68 22.20 -1.68
C GLN A 102 -5.94 21.90 -0.85
N SER A 103 -6.34 20.63 -0.77
CA SER A 103 -7.50 20.22 0.04
C SER A 103 -7.29 20.47 1.54
N MET A 104 -6.03 20.42 2.01
CA MET A 104 -5.68 20.74 3.39
C MET A 104 -5.64 22.24 3.68
N GLN A 105 -5.34 23.11 2.69
CA GLN A 105 -5.33 24.57 2.88
C GLN A 105 -6.71 25.10 3.28
N GLY A 106 -7.79 24.49 2.80
CA GLY A 106 -9.15 24.82 3.22
C GLY A 106 -9.52 24.41 4.65
N MET A 107 -8.65 23.64 5.33
CA MET A 107 -8.90 23.12 6.69
C MET A 107 -8.12 23.83 7.80
N ILE A 108 -7.20 24.74 7.47
CA ILE A 108 -6.43 25.50 8.46
C ILE A 108 -7.11 26.86 8.63
N PRO A 109 -7.82 27.11 9.74
CA PRO A 109 -8.45 28.41 9.97
C PRO A 109 -7.36 29.49 10.09
N GLY A 110 -7.44 30.54 9.27
CA GLY A 110 -6.60 31.74 9.41
C GLY A 110 -5.37 31.83 8.51
N LEU A 111 -5.16 30.91 7.55
CA LEU A 111 -4.24 31.18 6.44
C LEU A 111 -4.98 31.89 5.29
N PRO A 112 -4.39 32.93 4.67
CA PRO A 112 -4.98 33.55 3.49
C PRO A 112 -5.08 32.51 2.36
N GLN A 113 -6.27 32.42 1.75
CA GLN A 113 -6.53 31.62 0.56
C GLN A 113 -5.94 32.26 -0.69
#